data_AF-A0A183GF91-F1
#
_entry.id   AF-A0A183GF91-F1
#
_cell.length_a   1.000
_cell.length_b   1.000
_cell.length_c   1.000
_cell.angle_alpha   90.00
_cell.angle_beta   90.00
_cell.angle_gamma   90.00
#
_symmetry.space_group_name_H-M   'P 1'
#
loop_
_entity.id
_entity.type
_entity.pdbx_description
1 polymer ?
#
loop_
_entity_poly.entity_id
_entity_poly.type
_entity_poly.pdbx_seq_one_letter_code
_entity_poly.pdbx_strand_id
1 'polypeptide(L)'
;LEYYLRLSPETLFFIFYYMEGTRAQLLAAKALKKLSWRFHTKYLTWFQRHEEPKQITDDFEQGTYVYFDYEKWSQRKKESFTFEYRYLEDKDFE
;
A
#
# COMPACT_ATOMS: atom_id res chain seq x y z
N LEU A 1 -7.81 -8.53 -14.12
CA LEU A 1 -6.97 -7.49 -13.47
C LEU A 1 -7.05 -6.16 -14.19
N GLU A 2 -7.05 -6.12 -15.53
CA GLU A 2 -7.12 -4.89 -16.33
C GLU A 2 -8.22 -3.90 -15.92
N TYR A 3 -9.42 -4.38 -15.61
CA TYR A 3 -10.51 -3.54 -15.10
C TYR A 3 -10.11 -2.78 -13.82
N TYR A 4 -9.50 -3.47 -12.85
CA TYR A 4 -9.09 -2.88 -11.58
C TYR A 4 -7.94 -1.89 -11.74
N LEU A 5 -7.05 -2.10 -12.73
CA LEU A 5 -5.97 -1.15 -13.03
C LEU A 5 -6.46 0.18 -13.59
N ARG A 6 -7.72 0.26 -14.07
CA ARG A 6 -8.36 1.49 -14.54
C ARG A 6 -9.10 2.25 -13.43
N LEU A 7 -9.24 1.64 -12.25
CA LEU A 7 -9.90 2.27 -11.10
C LEU A 7 -8.94 3.25 -10.41
N SER A 8 -9.49 4.27 -9.75
CA SER A 8 -8.67 5.17 -8.92
C SER A 8 -8.14 4.42 -7.69
N PRO A 9 -7.00 4.84 -7.12
CA PRO A 9 -6.51 4.28 -5.87
C PRO A 9 -7.56 4.33 -4.75
N GLU A 10 -8.35 5.41 -4.65
CA GLU A 10 -9.42 5.54 -3.67
C GLU A 10 -10.49 4.43 -3.81
N THR A 11 -10.93 4.13 -5.03
CA THR A 11 -11.86 3.01 -5.27
C THR A 11 -11.22 1.67 -4.90
N LEU A 12 -9.93 1.49 -5.19
CA LEU A 12 -9.21 0.27 -4.81
C LEU A 12 -9.08 0.12 -3.29
N PHE A 13 -8.83 1.22 -2.56
CA PHE A 13 -8.85 1.23 -1.10
C PHE A 13 -10.24 0.91 -0.55
N PHE A 14 -11.30 1.46 -1.15
CA PHE A 14 -12.67 1.12 -0.80
C PHE A 14 -12.94 -0.38 -0.90
N ILE A 15 -12.60 -0.97 -2.05
CA ILE A 15 -12.76 -2.41 -2.25
C ILE A 15 -11.91 -3.20 -1.25
N PHE A 16 -10.69 -2.75 -0.97
CA PHE A 16 -9.79 -3.45 -0.07
C PHE A 16 -10.29 -3.48 1.38
N TYR A 17 -10.77 -2.36 1.91
CA TYR A 17 -11.20 -2.24 3.31
C TYR A 17 -12.65 -2.69 3.55
N TYR A 18 -13.55 -2.53 2.59
CA TYR A 18 -14.98 -2.81 2.78
C TYR A 18 -15.47 -4.12 2.15
N MET A 19 -14.65 -4.81 1.35
CA MET A 19 -15.01 -6.10 0.75
C MET A 19 -14.08 -7.23 1.22
N GLU A 20 -13.78 -7.25 2.52
CA GLU A 20 -12.87 -8.22 3.12
C GLU A 20 -13.28 -9.68 2.84
N GLY A 21 -12.29 -10.53 2.57
CA GLY A 21 -12.47 -11.96 2.30
C GLY A 21 -12.99 -12.27 0.89
N THR A 22 -13.21 -11.26 0.06
CA THR A 22 -13.75 -11.45 -1.30
C THR A 22 -12.66 -11.52 -2.36
N ARG A 23 -13.02 -12.10 -3.52
CA ARG A 23 -12.18 -12.02 -4.73
C ARG A 23 -11.92 -10.56 -5.17
N ALA A 24 -12.83 -9.64 -4.86
CA ALA A 24 -12.66 -8.22 -5.20
C ALA A 24 -11.53 -7.59 -4.40
N GLN A 25 -11.44 -7.86 -3.08
CA GLN A 25 -10.32 -7.41 -2.24
C GLN A 25 -8.98 -7.92 -2.79
N LEU A 26 -8.88 -9.20 -3.15
CA LEU A 26 -7.66 -9.77 -3.75
C LEU A 26 -7.28 -9.05 -5.05
N LEU A 27 -8.24 -8.79 -5.93
CA LEU A 27 -7.99 -8.10 -7.20
C LEU A 27 -7.61 -6.62 -6.98
N ALA A 28 -8.19 -5.95 -5.99
CA ALA A 28 -7.82 -4.59 -5.61
C ALA A 28 -6.40 -4.53 -5.03
N ALA A 29 -6.03 -5.45 -4.15
CA ALA A 29 -4.67 -5.58 -3.64
C ALA A 29 -3.65 -5.82 -4.76
N LYS A 30 -3.95 -6.72 -5.70
CA LYS A 30 -3.10 -6.97 -6.88
C LYS A 30 -2.96 -5.72 -7.76
N ALA A 31 -4.02 -4.94 -7.92
CA ALA A 31 -3.96 -3.68 -8.68
C ALA A 31 -3.13 -2.61 -7.95
N LEU A 32 -3.34 -2.42 -6.64
CA LEU A 32 -2.55 -1.50 -5.80
C LEU A 32 -1.06 -1.84 -5.84
N LYS A 33 -0.70 -3.12 -5.73
CA LYS A 33 0.69 -3.60 -5.86
C LYS A 33 1.32 -3.21 -7.21
N LYS A 34 0.58 -3.37 -8.31
CA LYS A 34 1.01 -2.95 -9.67
C LYS A 34 1.12 -1.44 -9.82
N LEU A 35 0.38 -0.67 -9.02
CA LEU A 35 0.47 0.79 -8.92
C LEU A 35 1.52 1.24 -7.88
N SER A 36 2.45 0.37 -7.51
CA SER A 36 3.55 0.65 -6.56
C SER A 36 3.11 0.98 -5.14
N TRP A 37 1.90 0.59 -4.74
CA TRP A 37 1.50 0.60 -3.34
C TRP A 37 1.95 -0.70 -2.64
N ARG A 38 2.33 -0.58 -1.37
CA ARG A 38 2.73 -1.68 -0.48
C ARG A 38 1.95 -1.61 0.81
N PHE A 39 1.48 -2.74 1.30
CA PHE A 39 0.64 -2.83 2.47
C PHE A 39 1.47 -3.10 3.73
N HIS A 40 1.43 -2.18 4.67
CA HIS A 40 2.16 -2.29 5.92
C HIS A 40 1.33 -3.05 6.96
N THR A 41 1.69 -4.30 7.26
CA THR A 41 0.89 -5.23 8.08
C THR A 41 0.67 -4.76 9.52
N LYS A 42 1.61 -4.01 10.11
CA LYS A 42 1.41 -3.40 11.44
C LYS A 42 0.44 -2.21 11.47
N TYR A 43 0.49 -1.35 10.45
CA TYR A 43 -0.36 -0.16 10.38
C TYR A 43 -1.67 -0.40 9.63
N LEU A 44 -1.80 -1.58 9.03
CA LEU A 44 -2.94 -1.99 8.23
C LEU A 44 -3.30 -0.96 7.15
N THR A 45 -2.28 -0.36 6.53
CA THR A 45 -2.48 0.61 5.46
C THR A 45 -1.45 0.54 4.35
N TRP A 46 -1.81 1.11 3.20
CA TRP A 46 -1.03 1.16 1.99
C TRP A 46 -0.12 2.39 1.97
N PHE A 47 1.14 2.17 1.61
CA PHE A 47 2.18 3.19 1.41
C PHE A 47 2.68 3.15 -0.03
N GLN A 48 3.05 4.30 -0.56
CA GLN A 48 3.75 4.46 -1.82
C GLN A 48 4.89 5.47 -1.62
N ARG A 49 6.05 5.19 -2.21
CA ARG A 49 7.19 6.11 -2.17
C ARG A 49 6.80 7.43 -2.86
N HIS A 50 6.97 8.55 -2.18
CA HIS A 50 6.79 9.88 -2.78
C HIS A 50 8.03 10.29 -3.60
N GLU A 51 9.20 9.84 -3.16
CA GLU A 51 10.50 10.05 -3.79
C GLU A 51 11.41 8.85 -3.48
N GLU A 52 12.62 8.82 -4.04
CA GLU A 52 13.58 7.77 -3.73
C GLU A 52 13.93 7.77 -2.22
N PRO A 53 13.92 6.60 -1.54
CA PRO A 53 14.26 6.54 -0.13
C PRO A 53 15.68 7.06 0.13
N LYS A 54 15.86 7.78 1.24
CA LYS A 54 17.16 8.32 1.66
C LYS A 54 18.09 7.23 2.17
N GLN A 55 17.53 6.13 2.68
CA GLN A 55 18.28 4.98 3.16
C GLN A 55 17.53 3.70 2.77
N ILE A 56 18.27 2.72 2.30
CA ILE A 56 17.79 1.36 2.03
C ILE A 56 18.81 0.41 2.64
N THR A 57 18.33 -0.56 3.41
CA THR A 57 19.11 -1.64 4.03
C THR A 57 18.42 -2.97 3.73
N ASP A 58 18.97 -4.09 4.19
CA ASP A 58 18.30 -5.39 4.06
C ASP A 58 17.05 -5.51 4.95
N ASP A 59 16.93 -4.68 5.99
CA ASP A 59 15.86 -4.78 7.00
C ASP A 59 14.76 -3.72 6.83
N PHE A 60 15.09 -2.57 6.24
CA PHE A 60 14.18 -1.44 6.11
C PHE A 60 14.59 -0.46 5.00
N GLU A 61 13.64 0.37 4.60
CA GLU A 61 13.88 1.62 3.89
C GLU A 61 13.35 2.83 4.66
N GLN A 62 14.03 3.96 4.56
CA GLN A 62 13.61 5.21 5.17
C GLN A 62 13.52 6.32 4.12
N GLY A 63 12.41 7.04 4.11
CA GLY A 63 12.18 8.09 3.13
C GLY A 63 10.84 8.80 3.31
N THR A 64 10.44 9.51 2.26
CA THR A 64 9.15 10.21 2.21
C THR A 64 8.12 9.32 1.52
N TYR A 65 6.99 9.08 2.19
CA TYR A 65 5.90 8.25 1.67
C TYR A 65 4.60 9.02 1.62
N VAL A 66 3.74 8.64 0.67
CA VAL A 66 2.31 8.86 0.79
C VAL A 66 1.65 7.59 1.31
N TYR A 67 0.66 7.73 2.17
CA TYR A 67 -0.14 6.62 2.68
C TYR A 67 -1.62 6.98 2.68
N PHE A 68 -2.46 5.96 2.73
CA PHE A 68 -3.90 6.16 2.82
C PHE A 68 -4.37 6.08 4.28
N ASP A 69 -4.78 7.20 4.87
CA ASP A 69 -5.39 7.23 6.19
C ASP A 69 -6.83 6.73 6.08
N TYR A 70 -7.08 5.48 6.47
CA TYR A 70 -8.40 4.86 6.35
C TYR A 70 -9.40 5.41 7.39
N GLU A 71 -8.93 5.94 8.53
CA GLU A 71 -9.80 6.55 9.55
C GLU A 71 -10.33 7.90 9.06
N LYS A 72 -9.48 8.68 8.39
CA LYS A 72 -9.86 9.99 7.83
C LYS A 72 -10.25 9.94 6.36
N TRP A 73 -10.24 8.75 5.76
CA TRP A 73 -10.50 8.51 4.34
C TRP A 73 -9.74 9.49 3.42
N SER A 74 -8.42 9.60 3.59
CA SER A 74 -7.62 10.61 2.86
C SER A 74 -6.17 10.19 2.64
N GLN A 75 -5.56 10.64 1.55
CA GLN A 75 -4.12 10.47 1.35
C GLN A 75 -3.34 11.48 2.20
N ARG A 76 -2.26 11.00 2.84
CA ARG A 76 -1.39 11.79 3.71
C ARG A 76 0.06 11.56 3.34
N LYS A 77 0.89 12.58 3.54
CA LYS A 77 2.34 12.52 3.35
C LYS A 77 3.02 12.32 4.72
N LYS A 78 4.02 11.44 4.76
CA LYS A 78 4.86 11.16 5.94
C LYS A 78 6.32 11.27 5.53
N GLU A 79 7.01 12.24 6.11
CA GLU A 79 8.45 12.43 5.93
C GLU A 79 9.23 11.55 6.90
N SER A 80 10.44 11.13 6.48
CA SER A 80 11.37 10.32 7.28
C SER A 80 10.71 9.08 7.91
N PHE A 81 9.79 8.45 7.18
CA PHE A 81 9.14 7.22 7.60
C PHE A 81 10.08 6.03 7.36
N THR A 82 10.25 5.20 8.38
CA THR A 82 10.96 3.92 8.28
C THR A 82 9.95 2.82 7.99
N PHE A 83 10.00 2.27 6.79
CA PHE A 83 9.26 1.07 6.41
C PHE A 83 10.15 -0.15 6.69
N GLU A 84 9.89 -0.86 7.78
CA GLU A 84 10.58 -2.12 8.12
C GLU A 84 10.02 -3.27 7.27
N TYR A 85 10.88 -4.01 6.56
CA TYR A 85 10.44 -5.06 5.64
C TYR A 85 9.78 -6.26 6.32
N ARG A 86 10.00 -6.46 7.63
CA ARG A 86 9.22 -7.42 8.44
C ARG A 86 7.72 -7.11 8.49
N TYR A 87 7.32 -5.89 8.13
CA TYR A 87 5.91 -5.47 8.03
C TYR A 87 5.44 -5.29 6.60
N LEU A 88 6.28 -5.60 5.61
CA LEU A 88 5.85 -5.67 4.21
C LEU A 88 4.96 -6.91 4.06
N GLU A 89 3.85 -6.78 3.34
CA GLU A 89 3.00 -7.93 3.06
C GLU A 89 3.77 -9.05 2.36
N ASP A 90 3.51 -10.31 2.74
CA ASP A 90 4.28 -11.45 2.25
C ASP A 90 4.33 -11.52 0.72
N LYS A 91 5.53 -11.88 0.23
CA LYS A 91 5.84 -12.11 -1.19
C LYS A 91 5.04 -13.27 -1.81
N ASP A 92 4.37 -14.07 -0.99
CA ASP A 92 3.75 -15.35 -1.36
C ASP A 92 2.38 -15.22 -2.07
N PHE A 93 1.97 -14.01 -2.45
CA PHE A 93 0.72 -13.75 -3.19
C PHE A 93 0.94 -13.48 -4.69
N GLU A 94 1.80 -14.25 -5.36
CA GLU A 94 1.81 -14.31 -6.83
C GLU A 94 0.62 -15.12 -7.36
#